data_AF-A0A373VKC1-F1
#
_entry.id   AF-A0A373VKC1-F1
#
_cell.length_a   1.000
_cell.length_b   1.000
_cell.length_c   1.000
_cell.angle_alpha   90.00
_cell.angle_beta   90.00
_cell.angle_gamma   90.00
#
_symmetry.space_group_name_H-M   'P 1'
#
loop_
_entity.id
_entity.type
_entity.pdbx_description
1 polymer ?
#
loop_
_entity_poly.entity_id
_entity_poly.type
_entity_poly.pdbx_seq_one_letter_code
_entity_poly.pdbx_strand_id
1 'polypeptide(L)'
;MPGTYQYEPGNIAEYGKDRMRFELGDVMVEGKEKTCALCDEEYNAVLPEKIPTTRQWKKAKLLCLESIMRKFAFEPDTKVGPLSLSMGERAKLWKEMYEDLKKDLKASAASIEAILPLAENPETGRITPPYFYAGMMSHEETEGEDI
;
A
#
# COMPACT_ATOMS: atom_id res chain seq x y z
N MET A 1 -15.33 0.05 22.59
CA MET A 1 -16.26 1.13 22.25
C MET A 1 -16.82 0.84 20.86
N PRO A 2 -18.07 1.22 20.54
CA PRO A 2 -18.54 1.15 19.16
C PRO A 2 -17.66 2.03 18.28
N GLY A 3 -17.28 1.53 17.09
CA GLY A 3 -16.44 2.29 16.16
C GLY A 3 -17.15 3.55 15.68
N THR A 4 -16.37 4.61 15.45
CA THR A 4 -16.84 5.83 14.81
C THR A 4 -16.70 5.75 13.29
N TYR A 5 -17.62 6.42 12.60
CA TYR A 5 -17.65 6.46 11.15
C TYR A 5 -18.01 7.90 10.79
N GLN A 6 -17.01 8.67 10.35
CA GLN A 6 -17.16 10.05 9.93
C GLN A 6 -16.36 10.29 8.66
N TYR A 7 -16.94 11.06 7.74
CA TYR A 7 -16.28 11.47 6.51
C TYR A 7 -16.57 12.95 6.26
N GLU A 8 -15.51 13.76 6.21
CA GLU A 8 -15.58 15.19 5.94
C GLU A 8 -14.86 15.52 4.61
N PRO A 9 -15.61 15.82 3.53
CA PRO A 9 -15.02 16.11 2.23
C PRO A 9 -14.06 17.31 2.23
N GLY A 10 -14.22 18.24 3.17
CA GLY A 10 -13.32 19.40 3.30
C GLY A 10 -11.88 19.03 3.65
N ASN A 11 -11.66 17.87 4.27
CA ASN A 11 -10.34 17.45 4.78
C ASN A 11 -9.58 16.56 3.79
N ILE A 12 -10.08 16.36 2.57
CA ILE A 12 -9.44 15.49 1.54
C ILE A 12 -8.08 16.05 1.10
N ALA A 13 -7.86 17.37 1.20
CA ALA A 13 -6.59 17.99 0.86
C ALA A 13 -5.44 17.50 1.76
N GLU A 14 -5.75 17.16 3.01
CA GLU A 14 -4.78 16.73 4.00
C GLU A 14 -4.52 15.22 3.92
N TYR A 15 -3.31 14.81 4.30
CA TYR A 15 -2.96 13.39 4.41
C TYR A 15 -3.56 12.80 5.70
N GLY A 16 -4.88 12.62 5.70
CA GLY A 16 -5.64 12.13 6.85
C GLY A 16 -6.67 11.06 6.48
N LYS A 17 -7.47 10.69 7.48
CA LYS A 17 -8.52 9.67 7.37
C LYS A 17 -9.48 9.94 6.20
N ASP A 18 -9.95 11.16 6.05
CA ASP A 18 -10.96 11.51 5.04
C ASP A 18 -10.43 11.33 3.62
N ARG A 19 -9.17 11.69 3.38
CA ARG A 19 -8.50 11.41 2.12
C ARG A 19 -8.33 9.91 1.88
N MET A 20 -7.96 9.13 2.89
CA MET A 20 -7.83 7.67 2.75
C MET A 20 -9.18 7.02 2.42
N ARG A 21 -10.26 7.42 3.10
CA ARG A 21 -11.64 7.01 2.82
C ARG A 21 -12.03 7.35 1.38
N PHE A 22 -11.76 8.58 0.94
CA PHE A 22 -12.01 9.01 -0.43
C PHE A 22 -11.24 8.18 -1.47
N GLU A 23 -9.94 8.03 -1.27
CA GLU A 23 -9.05 7.31 -2.19
C GLU A 23 -9.34 5.79 -2.28
N LEU A 24 -9.93 5.20 -1.24
CA LEU A 24 -10.40 3.81 -1.21
C LEU A 24 -11.86 3.67 -1.64
N GLY A 25 -12.61 4.76 -1.76
CA GLY A 25 -14.05 4.73 -2.02
C GLY A 25 -14.93 4.37 -0.81
N ASP A 26 -14.37 4.39 0.41
CA ASP A 26 -15.09 4.11 1.67
C ASP A 26 -15.78 5.36 2.24
N VAL A 27 -16.61 6.01 1.41
CA VAL A 27 -17.26 7.30 1.70
C VAL A 27 -18.71 7.18 2.17
N MET A 28 -19.31 5.99 2.04
CA MET A 28 -20.72 5.76 2.42
C MET A 28 -20.84 5.46 3.92
N VAL A 29 -20.91 6.53 4.71
CA VAL A 29 -20.85 6.48 6.19
C VAL A 29 -22.20 6.20 6.86
N GLU A 30 -23.32 6.40 6.17
CA GLU A 30 -24.67 6.31 6.74
C GLU A 30 -24.99 4.93 7.35
N GLY A 31 -24.51 3.86 6.72
CA GLY A 31 -24.71 2.49 7.19
C GLY A 31 -23.71 2.03 8.24
N LYS A 32 -22.77 2.88 8.67
CA LYS A 32 -21.73 2.58 9.68
C LYS A 32 -21.02 1.27 9.34
N GLU A 33 -21.00 0.30 10.27
CA GLU A 33 -20.39 -1.02 10.10
C GLU A 33 -20.94 -1.82 8.90
N LYS A 34 -22.18 -1.57 8.45
CA LYS A 34 -22.78 -2.33 7.35
C LYS A 34 -22.30 -1.89 5.97
N THR A 35 -21.89 -0.62 5.85
CA THR A 35 -21.48 -0.03 4.57
C THR A 35 -20.00 0.27 4.54
N CYS A 36 -19.44 0.75 5.66
CA CYS A 36 -18.05 1.10 5.74
C CYS A 36 -17.14 -0.12 5.77
N ALA A 37 -16.06 -0.07 5.01
CA ALA A 37 -15.04 -1.09 5.01
C ALA A 37 -14.25 -1.09 6.32
N LEU A 38 -13.92 0.09 6.87
CA LEU A 38 -13.20 0.24 8.14
C LEU A 38 -13.81 1.34 9.02
N CYS A 39 -13.64 1.23 10.34
CA CYS A 39 -13.97 2.29 11.29
C CYS A 39 -12.85 3.35 11.36
N ASP A 40 -13.18 4.51 11.93
CA ASP A 40 -12.23 5.62 12.07
C ASP A 40 -11.02 5.25 12.92
N GLU A 41 -11.20 4.40 13.95
CA GLU A 41 -10.13 3.91 14.79
C GLU A 41 -9.17 2.99 14.02
N GLU A 42 -9.68 2.16 13.11
CA GLU A 42 -8.87 1.30 12.23
C GLU A 42 -8.02 2.15 11.26
N TYR A 43 -8.59 3.22 10.70
CA TYR A 43 -7.83 4.15 9.86
C TYR A 43 -6.76 4.89 10.66
N ASN A 44 -7.11 5.43 11.82
CA ASN A 44 -6.17 6.17 12.67
C ASN A 44 -5.06 5.28 13.23
N ALA A 45 -5.29 3.97 13.40
CA ALA A 45 -4.25 3.03 13.81
C ALA A 45 -3.20 2.78 12.72
N VAL A 46 -3.58 2.90 11.45
CA VAL A 46 -2.69 2.67 10.30
C VAL A 46 -2.01 3.96 9.83
N LEU A 47 -2.71 5.09 9.95
CA LEU A 47 -2.21 6.40 9.56
C LEU A 47 -1.24 6.95 10.60
N PRO A 48 0.03 7.22 10.25
CA PRO A 48 0.94 7.89 11.16
C PRO A 48 0.50 9.36 11.36
N GLU A 49 0.73 9.92 12.55
CA GLU A 49 0.31 11.29 12.92
C GLU A 49 0.79 12.36 11.93
N LYS A 50 1.96 12.15 11.32
CA LYS A 50 2.49 12.99 10.25
C LYS A 50 2.97 12.09 9.12
N ILE A 51 2.54 12.40 7.90
CA ILE A 51 2.94 11.71 6.69
C ILE A 51 3.92 12.62 5.92
N PRO A 52 5.23 12.51 6.17
CA PRO A 52 6.25 13.32 5.50
C PRO A 52 6.48 12.97 4.03
N THR A 53 6.04 11.80 3.55
CA THR A 53 6.38 11.34 2.20
C THR A 53 5.25 10.53 1.56
N THR A 54 5.07 10.71 0.25
CA THR A 54 4.12 9.94 -0.59
C THR A 54 4.31 8.43 -0.47
N ARG A 55 5.55 7.96 -0.25
CA ARG A 55 5.86 6.54 -0.02
C ARG A 55 5.21 6.01 1.26
N GLN A 56 5.21 6.80 2.34
CA GLN A 56 4.58 6.41 3.60
C GLN A 56 3.06 6.38 3.46
N TRP A 57 2.47 7.34 2.72
CA TRP A 57 1.06 7.30 2.36
C TRP A 57 0.68 6.02 1.62
N LYS A 58 1.43 5.66 0.57
CA LYS A 58 1.21 4.42 -0.18
C LYS A 58 1.35 3.18 0.72
N LYS A 59 2.28 3.16 1.68
CA LYS A 59 2.40 2.05 2.66
C LYS A 59 1.19 1.97 3.58
N ALA A 60 0.72 3.09 4.12
CA ALA A 60 -0.49 3.12 4.94
C ALA A 60 -1.70 2.62 4.14
N LYS A 61 -1.83 3.05 2.88
CA LYS A 61 -2.89 2.60 1.97
C LYS A 61 -2.84 1.09 1.72
N LEU A 62 -1.63 0.54 1.56
CA LEU A 62 -1.41 -0.90 1.41
C LEU A 62 -1.90 -1.68 2.63
N LEU A 63 -1.62 -1.19 3.85
CA LEU A 63 -2.09 -1.81 5.09
C LEU A 63 -3.61 -1.74 5.23
N CYS A 64 -4.24 -0.62 4.87
CA CYS A 64 -5.70 -0.51 4.82
C CYS A 64 -6.31 -1.52 3.85
N LEU A 65 -5.77 -1.63 2.63
CA LEU A 65 -6.22 -2.60 1.62
C LEU A 65 -6.09 -4.05 2.12
N GLU A 66 -5.00 -4.36 2.82
CA GLU A 66 -4.76 -5.69 3.39
C GLU A 66 -5.80 -6.05 4.46
N SER A 67 -6.17 -5.09 5.31
CA SER A 67 -7.23 -5.24 6.31
C SER A 67 -8.61 -5.46 5.66
N ILE A 68 -8.94 -4.63 4.66
CA ILE A 68 -10.22 -4.69 3.93
C ILE A 68 -10.36 -6.03 3.20
N MET A 69 -9.32 -6.47 2.50
CA MET A 69 -9.32 -7.77 1.82
C MET A 69 -9.57 -8.92 2.79
N ARG A 70 -8.92 -8.92 3.97
CA ARG A 70 -9.13 -9.95 5.00
C ARG A 70 -10.54 -9.94 5.57
N LYS A 71 -11.15 -8.76 5.74
CA LYS A 71 -12.54 -8.62 6.19
C LYS A 71 -13.51 -9.27 5.20
N PHE A 72 -13.31 -9.07 3.90
CA PHE A 72 -14.18 -9.63 2.85
C PHE A 72 -13.82 -11.05 2.39
N ALA A 73 -12.69 -11.60 2.81
CA ALA A 73 -12.21 -12.91 2.36
C ALA A 73 -13.16 -14.08 2.71
N PHE A 74 -14.00 -13.90 3.73
CA PHE A 74 -14.93 -14.93 4.20
C PHE A 74 -16.31 -14.85 3.54
N GLU A 75 -16.58 -13.86 2.69
CA GLU A 75 -17.88 -13.70 2.03
C GLU A 75 -18.03 -14.73 0.89
N PRO A 76 -18.96 -15.70 1.01
CA PRO A 76 -19.21 -16.67 -0.05
C PRO A 76 -20.12 -16.08 -1.13
N ASP A 77 -19.99 -16.59 -2.34
CA ASP A 77 -21.01 -16.40 -3.36
C ASP A 77 -22.29 -17.12 -2.94
N THR A 78 -23.44 -16.45 -3.06
CA THR A 78 -24.72 -17.00 -2.65
C THR A 78 -25.65 -17.12 -3.83
N LYS A 79 -26.36 -18.25 -3.93
CA LYS A 79 -27.35 -18.51 -4.98
C LYS A 79 -28.64 -19.00 -4.33
N VAL A 80 -29.72 -18.25 -4.53
CA VAL A 80 -31.05 -18.56 -3.98
C VAL A 80 -32.06 -18.50 -5.12
N GLY A 81 -32.44 -19.66 -5.64
CA GLY A 81 -33.35 -19.77 -6.78
C GLY A 81 -32.77 -19.09 -8.03
N PRO A 82 -33.49 -18.14 -8.66
CA PRO A 82 -32.98 -17.38 -9.81
C PRO A 82 -31.99 -16.27 -9.42
N LEU A 83 -31.90 -15.90 -8.13
CA LEU A 83 -30.98 -14.87 -7.66
C LEU A 83 -29.58 -15.46 -7.44
N SER A 84 -28.56 -14.83 -8.03
CA SER A 84 -27.15 -15.13 -7.81
C SER A 84 -26.43 -13.86 -7.38
N LEU A 85 -25.67 -13.93 -6.29
CA LEU A 85 -24.95 -12.83 -5.68
C LEU A 85 -23.47 -13.21 -5.57
N SER A 86 -22.61 -12.51 -6.30
CA SER A 86 -21.17 -12.78 -6.39
C SER A 86 -20.37 -12.00 -5.34
N MET A 87 -20.68 -12.20 -4.06
CA MET A 87 -20.07 -11.43 -2.97
C MET A 87 -18.55 -11.67 -2.83
N GLY A 88 -18.07 -12.85 -3.21
CA GLY A 88 -16.64 -13.19 -3.21
C GLY A 88 -15.80 -12.40 -4.22
N GLU A 89 -16.42 -11.73 -5.19
CA GLU A 89 -15.72 -10.85 -6.14
C GLU A 89 -15.13 -9.61 -5.46
N ARG A 90 -15.72 -9.15 -4.36
CA ARG A 90 -15.23 -7.99 -3.60
C ARG A 90 -13.82 -8.23 -3.06
N ALA A 91 -13.58 -9.40 -2.46
CA ALA A 91 -12.26 -9.75 -1.96
C ALA A 91 -11.20 -9.81 -3.08
N LYS A 92 -11.59 -10.25 -4.29
CA LYS A 92 -10.71 -10.28 -5.47
C LYS A 92 -10.33 -8.87 -5.92
N LEU A 93 -11.30 -7.97 -6.02
CA LEU A 93 -11.08 -6.57 -6.39
C LEU A 93 -10.08 -5.90 -5.43
N TRP A 94 -10.29 -6.04 -4.12
CA TRP A 94 -9.37 -5.47 -3.12
C TRP A 94 -7.98 -6.10 -3.18
N LYS A 95 -7.89 -7.40 -3.48
CA LYS A 95 -6.62 -8.10 -3.66
C LYS A 95 -5.85 -7.60 -4.88
N GLU A 96 -6.53 -7.33 -5.99
CA GLU A 96 -5.91 -6.76 -7.19
C GLU A 96 -5.33 -5.37 -6.90
N MET A 97 -6.11 -4.49 -6.28
CA MET A 97 -5.63 -3.16 -5.84
C MET A 97 -4.43 -3.25 -4.90
N TYR A 98 -4.44 -4.22 -3.97
CA TYR A 98 -3.32 -4.48 -3.06
C TYR A 98 -2.06 -4.90 -3.81
N GLU A 99 -2.16 -5.87 -4.73
CA GLU A 99 -1.00 -6.38 -5.47
C GLU A 99 -0.41 -5.31 -6.39
N ASP A 100 -1.24 -4.50 -7.04
CA ASP A 100 -0.76 -3.43 -7.91
C ASP A 100 -0.05 -2.32 -7.12
N LEU A 101 -0.63 -1.88 -5.99
CA LEU A 101 0.03 -0.92 -5.10
C LEU A 101 1.35 -1.48 -4.52
N LYS A 102 1.39 -2.78 -4.22
CA LYS A 102 2.58 -3.47 -3.73
C LYS A 102 3.68 -3.54 -4.79
N LYS A 103 3.33 -3.80 -6.05
CA LYS A 103 4.27 -3.75 -7.19
C LYS A 103 4.81 -2.33 -7.37
N ASP A 104 3.94 -1.31 -7.34
CA ASP A 104 4.33 0.10 -7.44
C ASP A 104 5.30 0.51 -6.33
N LEU A 105 5.05 0.08 -5.09
CA LEU A 105 5.93 0.36 -3.96
C LEU A 105 7.30 -0.33 -4.11
N LYS A 106 7.34 -1.54 -4.65
CA LYS A 106 8.59 -2.26 -4.95
C LYS A 106 9.37 -1.56 -6.06
N ALA A 107 8.71 -1.19 -7.15
CA ALA A 107 9.32 -0.47 -8.27
C ALA A 107 9.88 0.88 -7.82
N SER A 108 9.11 1.64 -7.03
CA SER A 108 9.56 2.91 -6.45
C SER A 108 10.76 2.75 -5.50
N ALA A 109 10.85 1.64 -4.75
CA ALA A 109 11.98 1.38 -3.87
C ALA A 109 13.30 1.10 -4.60
N ALA A 110 13.23 0.63 -5.85
CA ALA A 110 14.38 0.35 -6.70
C ALA A 110 14.76 1.53 -7.62
N SER A 111 14.07 2.66 -7.51
CA SER A 111 14.34 3.86 -8.32
C SER A 111 15.64 4.55 -7.91
N ILE A 112 16.30 5.19 -8.89
CA ILE A 112 17.53 5.94 -8.68
C ILE A 112 17.30 7.08 -7.67
N GLU A 113 16.15 7.76 -7.73
CA GLU A 113 15.82 8.82 -6.75
C GLU A 113 15.66 8.30 -5.33
N ALA A 114 15.30 7.02 -5.14
CA ALA A 114 15.21 6.42 -3.80
C ALA A 114 16.59 5.98 -3.26
N ILE A 115 17.57 5.73 -4.14
CA ILE A 115 18.92 5.27 -3.79
C ILE A 115 19.87 6.46 -3.55
N LEU A 116 19.71 7.55 -4.30
CA LEU A 116 20.55 8.75 -4.20
C LEU A 116 20.69 9.32 -2.77
N PRO A 117 19.62 9.47 -1.97
CA PRO A 117 19.73 10.00 -0.60
C PRO A 117 20.43 9.05 0.37
N LEU A 118 20.45 7.74 0.09
CA LEU A 118 21.21 6.74 0.85
C LEU A 118 22.69 6.75 0.47
N ALA A 119 23.00 7.24 -0.73
CA ALA A 119 24.36 7.40 -1.19
C ALA A 119 24.96 8.72 -0.68
N GLU A 120 24.17 9.73 -0.31
CA GLU A 120 24.73 10.97 0.26
C GLU A 120 25.26 10.76 1.68
N ASN A 121 26.55 11.01 1.87
CA ASN A 121 27.18 10.94 3.18
C ASN A 121 26.88 12.23 3.97
N PRO A 122 26.16 12.17 5.12
CA PRO A 122 25.67 13.35 5.83
C PRO A 122 26.75 14.29 6.35
N GLU A 123 28.00 13.82 6.50
CA GLU A 123 29.13 14.67 6.93
C GLU A 123 29.80 15.44 5.79
N THR A 124 29.71 14.96 4.55
CA THR A 124 30.49 15.51 3.42
C THR A 124 29.63 16.03 2.27
N GLY A 125 28.32 15.74 2.26
CA GLY A 125 27.40 16.14 1.19
C GLY A 125 27.75 15.54 -0.18
N ARG A 126 28.65 14.55 -0.20
CA ARG A 126 29.08 13.86 -1.42
C ARG A 126 28.31 12.55 -1.55
N ILE A 127 27.93 12.24 -2.78
CA ILE A 127 27.38 10.94 -3.14
C ILE A 127 28.52 9.93 -3.02
N THR A 128 28.43 9.06 -2.01
CA THR A 128 29.28 7.89 -1.83
C THR A 128 29.07 6.98 -3.05
N PRO A 129 30.11 6.73 -3.85
CA PRO A 129 29.96 5.82 -4.98
C PRO A 129 29.61 4.42 -4.45
N PRO A 130 28.72 3.68 -5.14
CA PRO A 130 28.36 2.33 -4.72
C PRO A 130 29.60 1.44 -4.62
N TYR A 131 29.66 0.62 -3.57
CA TYR A 131 30.79 -0.27 -3.28
C TYR A 131 31.07 -1.27 -4.41
N PHE A 132 30.04 -1.70 -5.14
CA PHE A 132 30.16 -2.57 -6.31
C PHE A 132 30.09 -1.76 -7.60
N TYR A 133 31.05 -1.98 -8.50
CA TYR A 133 31.04 -1.42 -9.84
C TYR A 133 30.17 -2.28 -10.78
N ALA A 134 29.56 -1.67 -11.79
CA ALA A 134 28.80 -2.38 -12.82
C ALA A 134 29.71 -3.40 -13.53
N GLY A 135 29.42 -4.70 -13.35
CA GLY A 135 30.27 -5.81 -13.84
C GLY A 135 30.82 -6.72 -12.74
N MET A 136 30.80 -6.34 -11.46
CA MET A 136 31.26 -7.22 -10.37
C MET A 136 30.32 -8.39 -10.03
N MET A 137 29.18 -8.51 -10.73
CA MET A 137 28.26 -9.65 -10.62
C MET A 137 28.34 -10.61 -11.81
N SER A 138 29.27 -10.40 -12.77
CA SER A 138 29.51 -11.40 -13.80
C SER A 138 30.34 -12.53 -13.21
N HIS A 139 29.74 -13.72 -13.14
CA HIS A 139 30.51 -14.96 -13.04
C HIS A 139 30.91 -15.35 -14.46
N GLU A 140 31.90 -14.66 -15.02
CA GLU A 140 32.61 -15.20 -16.17
C GLU A 140 33.51 -16.30 -15.60
N GLU A 141 33.15 -17.56 -15.84
CA GLU A 141 34.07 -18.68 -15.66
C GLU A 141 35.23 -18.43 -16.61
N THR A 142 36.37 -17.97 -16.06
CA THR A 142 37.62 -17.96 -16.81
C THR A 142 37.91 -19.40 -17.19
N GLU A 143 37.75 -19.73 -18.47
CA GLU A 143 38.22 -20.99 -19.04
C GLU A 143 39.69 -21.14 -18.64
N GLY A 144 39.97 -22.11 -17.77
CA GLY A 144 41.31 -22.35 -17.27
C GLY A 144 42.22 -22.82 -18.39
N GLU A 145 43.37 -22.18 -18.55
CA GLU A 145 44.55 -22.89 -19.05
C GLU A 145 45.12 -23.69 -17.88
N ASP A 146 44.87 -24.99 -17.92
CA ASP A 146 45.52 -25.98 -17.06
C ASP A 146 47.03 -25.97 -17.30
N ILE A 147 47.79 -26.07 -16.21
CA ILE A 147 49.26 -26.23 -16.15
C ILE A 147 49.70 -27.57 -16.73
#